data_AF-E9DDN4-F1
#
_entry.id   AF-E9DDN4-F1
#
_cell.length_a   1.000
_cell.length_b   1.000
_cell.length_c   1.000
_cell.angle_alpha   90.00
_cell.angle_beta   90.00
_cell.angle_gamma   90.00
#
_symmetry.space_group_name_H-M   'P 1'
#
loop_
_entity.id
_entity.type
_entity.pdbx_description
1 polymer ?
#
loop_
_entity_poly.entity_id
_entity_poly.type
_entity_poly.pdbx_seq_one_letter_code
_entity_poly.pdbx_strand_id
1 'polypeptide(L)'
;MGQLLQQTNIIRDIREDYDSKRYFWPEEVWSKYVENFSDLFLPQNREKALQCSSEMVLMALTRADECLSYMAGVMEQSTFNFVAIPQTMAIATLELCLQNPAIFDRNIKISRGSACQIMIESTREFQHVCEAFRRTTPANPHFLDINISCGKIERFFESNFPEEAKRNTHKAEARKGAIYLVVATLGVITAVMAGASWFQS
;
A
#
# COMPACT_ATOMS: atom_id res chain seq x y z
N MET A 1 -7.98 0.21 16.76
CA MET A 1 -6.58 -0.20 16.50
C MET A 1 -6.40 -1.70 16.31
N GLY A 2 -6.80 -2.58 17.24
CA GLY A 2 -6.54 -4.03 17.11
C GLY A 2 -7.17 -4.69 15.87
N GLN A 3 -8.34 -4.20 15.44
CA GLN A 3 -9.03 -4.72 14.26
C GLN A 3 -8.20 -4.59 12.97
N LEU A 4 -7.56 -3.43 12.74
CA LEU A 4 -6.72 -3.22 11.56
C LEU A 4 -5.57 -4.23 11.50
N LEU A 5 -4.89 -4.45 12.63
CA LEU A 5 -3.79 -5.43 12.73
C LEU A 5 -4.29 -6.86 12.46
N GLN A 6 -5.43 -7.22 13.07
CA GLN A 6 -5.99 -8.56 12.94
C GLN A 6 -6.48 -8.84 11.51
N GLN A 7 -7.20 -7.90 10.91
CA GLN A 7 -7.69 -8.01 9.54
C GLN A 7 -6.54 -8.10 8.55
N THR A 8 -5.47 -7.32 8.76
CA THR A 8 -4.27 -7.40 7.92
C THR A 8 -3.64 -8.79 7.95
N ASN A 9 -3.50 -9.40 9.14
CA ASN A 9 -2.97 -10.76 9.26
C ASN A 9 -3.88 -11.78 8.56
N ILE A 10 -5.20 -11.68 8.75
CA ILE A 10 -6.20 -12.55 8.09
C ILE A 10 -6.10 -12.47 6.55
N ILE A 11 -5.83 -11.29 6.00
CA ILE A 11 -5.69 -11.10 4.55
C ILE A 11 -4.39 -11.73 4.07
N ARG A 12 -3.28 -11.45 4.75
CA ARG A 12 -1.94 -11.92 4.37
C ARG A 12 -1.81 -13.44 4.46
N ASP A 13 -2.39 -14.05 5.50
CA ASP A 13 -2.18 -15.45 5.85
C ASP A 13 -3.23 -16.38 5.20
N ILE A 14 -4.04 -15.89 4.25
CA ILE A 14 -5.13 -16.66 3.60
C ILE A 14 -4.71 -18.05 3.11
N ARG A 15 -3.52 -18.19 2.50
CA ARG A 15 -3.00 -19.49 2.05
C ARG A 15 -2.73 -20.43 3.21
N GLU A 16 -2.06 -19.95 4.24
CA GLU A 16 -1.67 -20.73 5.42
C GLU A 16 -2.91 -21.15 6.23
N ASP A 17 -3.89 -20.26 6.34
CA ASP A 17 -5.17 -20.53 6.98
C ASP A 17 -5.94 -21.61 6.22
N TYR A 18 -6.00 -21.52 4.90
CA TYR A 18 -6.63 -22.53 4.06
C TYR A 18 -5.96 -23.91 4.20
N ASP A 19 -4.64 -23.98 4.17
CA ASP A 19 -3.88 -25.22 4.37
C ASP A 19 -4.16 -25.84 5.75
N SER A 20 -4.40 -24.99 6.75
CA SER A 20 -4.76 -25.38 8.11
C SER A 20 -6.25 -25.62 8.31
N LYS A 21 -7.08 -25.55 7.26
CA LYS A 21 -8.55 -25.68 7.30
C LYS A 21 -9.23 -24.65 8.22
N ARG A 22 -8.68 -23.44 8.27
CA ARG A 22 -9.22 -22.28 8.99
C ARG A 22 -9.73 -21.26 7.99
N TYR A 23 -10.90 -20.69 8.26
CA TYR A 23 -11.57 -19.77 7.35
C TYR A 23 -12.00 -18.53 8.12
N PHE A 24 -11.36 -17.40 7.82
CA PHE A 24 -11.63 -16.13 8.51
C PHE A 24 -12.18 -15.05 7.58
N TRP A 25 -12.10 -15.24 6.27
CA TRP A 25 -12.70 -14.32 5.31
C TRP A 25 -14.24 -14.50 5.36
N PRO A 26 -14.99 -13.42 5.53
CA PRO A 26 -16.44 -13.49 5.69
C PRO A 26 -17.11 -13.99 4.41
N GLU A 27 -18.09 -14.87 4.56
CA GLU A 27 -18.88 -15.44 3.47
C GLU A 27 -19.56 -14.37 2.63
N GLU A 28 -20.05 -13.31 3.27
CA GLU A 28 -20.67 -12.14 2.61
C GLU A 28 -19.74 -11.47 1.58
N VAL A 29 -18.42 -11.62 1.70
CA VAL A 29 -17.46 -11.03 0.76
C VAL A 29 -17.06 -12.04 -0.30
N TRP A 30 -16.56 -13.21 0.09
CA TRP A 30 -16.02 -14.15 -0.90
C TRP A 30 -17.10 -14.81 -1.78
N SER A 31 -18.33 -14.98 -1.26
CA SER A 31 -19.45 -15.56 -2.03
C SER A 31 -19.89 -14.68 -3.20
N LYS A 32 -19.53 -13.39 -3.22
CA LYS A 32 -19.76 -12.50 -4.37
C LYS A 32 -18.91 -12.87 -5.59
N TYR A 33 -17.79 -13.55 -5.36
CA TYR A 33 -16.76 -13.81 -6.37
C TYR A 33 -16.69 -15.27 -6.77
N VAL A 34 -16.90 -16.18 -5.82
CA VAL A 34 -16.80 -17.63 -6.04
C VAL A 34 -17.90 -18.38 -5.29
N GLU A 35 -18.25 -19.58 -5.78
CA GLU A 35 -19.27 -20.42 -5.14
C GLU A 35 -18.74 -21.12 -3.89
N ASN A 36 -17.49 -21.60 -3.92
CA ASN A 36 -16.83 -22.21 -2.77
C ASN A 36 -15.56 -21.46 -2.40
N PHE A 37 -15.24 -21.39 -1.10
CA PHE A 37 -14.02 -20.73 -0.64
C PHE A 37 -12.73 -21.29 -1.26
N SER A 38 -12.68 -22.60 -1.51
CA SER A 38 -11.56 -23.29 -2.18
C SER A 38 -11.28 -22.77 -3.59
N ASP A 39 -12.30 -22.21 -4.25
CA ASP A 39 -12.21 -21.78 -5.63
C ASP A 39 -11.36 -20.51 -5.77
N LEU A 40 -11.12 -19.76 -4.68
CA LEU A 40 -10.19 -18.63 -4.65
C LEU A 40 -8.75 -19.03 -4.98
N PHE A 41 -8.38 -20.29 -4.70
CA PHE A 41 -7.02 -20.79 -4.90
C PHE A 41 -6.80 -21.37 -6.30
N LEU A 42 -7.88 -21.52 -7.08
CA LEU A 42 -7.80 -22.05 -8.43
C LEU A 42 -7.21 -21.02 -9.40
N PRO A 43 -6.24 -21.39 -10.26
CA PRO A 43 -5.64 -20.45 -11.22
C PRO A 43 -6.67 -19.80 -12.16
N GLN A 44 -7.76 -20.51 -12.49
CA GLN A 44 -8.81 -20.00 -13.38
C GLN A 44 -9.60 -18.83 -12.76
N ASN A 45 -9.67 -18.77 -11.42
CA ASN A 45 -10.41 -17.73 -10.69
C ASN A 45 -9.51 -16.61 -10.19
N ARG A 46 -8.24 -16.54 -10.63
CA ARG A 46 -7.25 -15.61 -10.08
C ARG A 46 -7.71 -14.15 -10.14
N GLU A 47 -8.34 -13.73 -11.22
CA GLU A 47 -8.87 -12.37 -11.35
C GLU A 47 -9.95 -12.08 -10.31
N LYS A 48 -10.92 -12.99 -10.15
CA LYS A 48 -11.97 -12.86 -9.14
C LYS A 48 -11.41 -12.89 -7.71
N ALA A 49 -10.42 -13.74 -7.47
CA ALA A 49 -9.72 -13.81 -6.20
C ALA A 49 -9.00 -12.49 -5.88
N LEU A 50 -8.35 -11.86 -6.86
CA LEU A 50 -7.73 -10.54 -6.70
C LEU A 50 -8.76 -9.44 -6.40
N GLN A 51 -9.92 -9.48 -7.04
CA GLN A 51 -11.01 -8.55 -6.72
C GLN A 51 -11.54 -8.77 -5.29
N CYS A 52 -11.75 -10.02 -4.88
CA CYS A 52 -12.12 -10.38 -3.50
C CYS A 52 -11.09 -9.88 -2.49
N SER A 53 -9.79 -10.10 -2.76
CA SER A 53 -8.71 -9.59 -1.89
C SER A 53 -8.70 -8.07 -1.78
N SER A 54 -9.08 -7.37 -2.86
CA SER A 54 -9.18 -5.91 -2.84
C SER A 54 -10.32 -5.42 -1.98
N GLU A 55 -11.46 -6.11 -1.97
CA GLU A 55 -12.56 -5.83 -1.05
C GLU A 55 -12.14 -6.04 0.40
N MET A 56 -11.44 -7.14 0.68
CA MET A 56 -10.91 -7.41 2.02
C MET A 56 -9.93 -6.34 2.49
N VAL A 57 -9.02 -5.91 1.61
CA VAL A 57 -8.08 -4.81 1.90
C VAL A 57 -8.84 -3.50 2.13
N LEU A 58 -9.85 -3.18 1.33
CA LEU A 58 -10.69 -2.01 1.53
C LEU A 58 -11.37 -2.04 2.91
N MET A 59 -11.96 -3.18 3.30
CA MET A 59 -12.55 -3.34 4.64
C MET A 59 -11.55 -3.09 5.75
N ALA A 60 -10.31 -3.58 5.64
CA ALA A 60 -9.27 -3.28 6.62
C ALA A 60 -8.91 -1.78 6.62
N LEU A 61 -8.73 -1.18 5.44
CA LEU A 61 -8.33 0.22 5.28
C LEU A 61 -9.36 1.21 5.84
N THR A 62 -10.66 0.86 5.85
CA THR A 62 -11.70 1.69 6.49
C THR A 62 -11.49 1.92 7.99
N ARG A 63 -10.62 1.15 8.66
CA ARG A 63 -10.27 1.34 10.07
C ARG A 63 -9.07 2.26 10.30
N ALA A 64 -8.41 2.70 9.25
CA ALA A 64 -7.18 3.48 9.35
C ALA A 64 -7.42 4.88 9.96
N ASP A 65 -8.56 5.50 9.66
CA ASP A 65 -8.95 6.82 10.20
C ASP A 65 -9.12 6.81 11.72
N GLU A 66 -9.79 5.79 12.27
CA GLU A 66 -9.93 5.58 13.71
C GLU A 66 -8.55 5.36 14.37
N CYS A 67 -7.66 4.61 13.71
CA CYS A 67 -6.31 4.37 14.21
C CYS A 67 -5.46 5.65 14.24
N LEU A 68 -5.54 6.46 13.18
CA LEU A 68 -4.89 7.77 13.10
C LEU A 68 -5.41 8.73 14.18
N SER A 69 -6.73 8.80 14.34
CA SER A 69 -7.37 9.62 15.37
C SER A 69 -6.93 9.22 16.78
N TYR A 70 -6.82 7.91 17.04
CA TYR A 70 -6.29 7.42 18.31
C TYR A 70 -4.84 7.86 18.53
N MET A 71 -3.96 7.65 17.54
CA MET A 71 -2.54 7.97 17.68
C MET A 71 -2.29 9.47 17.88
N ALA A 72 -3.12 10.34 17.28
CA ALA A 72 -3.06 11.78 17.51
C ALA A 72 -3.35 12.19 18.97
N GLY A 73 -4.06 11.36 19.74
CA GLY A 73 -4.32 11.59 21.16
C GLY A 73 -3.23 11.07 22.10
N VAL A 74 -2.21 10.37 21.58
CA VAL A 74 -1.14 9.78 22.41
C VAL A 74 -0.04 10.82 22.64
N MET A 75 0.08 11.27 23.89
CA MET A 75 1.03 12.32 24.27
C MET A 75 2.44 11.81 24.58
N GLU A 76 2.55 10.55 25.04
CA GLU A 76 3.80 9.98 25.52
C GLU A 76 4.53 9.25 24.39
N GLN A 77 5.77 9.65 24.10
CA GLN A 77 6.48 9.22 22.89
C GLN A 77 6.73 7.71 22.83
N SER A 78 7.01 7.03 23.95
CA SER A 78 7.25 5.59 23.91
C SER A 78 5.96 4.80 23.64
N THR A 79 4.83 5.23 24.21
CA THR A 79 3.49 4.72 23.90
C THR A 79 3.14 5.01 22.45
N PHE A 80 3.41 6.20 21.94
CA PHE A 80 3.19 6.54 20.53
C PHE A 80 3.96 5.58 19.63
N ASN A 81 5.25 5.38 19.88
CA ASN A 81 6.09 4.46 19.09
C ASN A 81 5.56 3.03 19.15
N PHE A 82 5.16 2.57 20.35
CA PHE A 82 4.60 1.24 20.55
C PHE A 82 3.33 1.00 19.74
N VAL A 83 2.46 2.01 19.62
CA VAL A 83 1.23 1.88 18.84
C VAL A 83 1.42 2.18 17.35
N ALA A 84 2.34 3.08 16.97
CA ALA A 84 2.53 3.49 15.59
C ALA A 84 3.22 2.43 14.74
N ILE A 85 4.29 1.81 15.26
CA ILE A 85 5.10 0.83 14.50
C ILE A 85 4.26 -0.37 14.01
N PRO A 86 3.41 -1.01 14.83
CA PRO A 86 2.57 -2.10 14.33
C PRO A 86 1.55 -1.64 13.28
N GLN A 87 1.04 -0.41 13.37
CA GLN A 87 0.02 0.08 12.43
C GLN A 87 0.64 0.38 11.07
N THR A 88 1.78 1.07 11.02
CA THR A 88 2.48 1.33 9.76
C THR A 88 2.94 0.03 9.10
N MET A 89 3.41 -0.94 9.87
CA MET A 89 3.72 -2.29 9.39
C MET A 89 2.50 -3.02 8.82
N ALA A 90 1.34 -2.89 9.47
CA ALA A 90 0.09 -3.47 8.97
C ALA A 90 -0.31 -2.83 7.64
N ILE A 91 -0.24 -1.51 7.54
CA ILE A 91 -0.57 -0.82 6.29
C ILE A 91 0.40 -1.19 5.15
N ALA A 92 1.71 -1.27 5.41
CA ALA A 92 2.69 -1.74 4.43
C ALA A 92 2.45 -3.21 4.01
N THR A 93 1.92 -4.03 4.93
CA THR A 93 1.50 -5.39 4.60
C THR A 93 0.26 -5.38 3.72
N LEU A 94 -0.73 -4.50 3.98
CA LEU A 94 -1.91 -4.36 3.12
C LEU A 94 -1.54 -3.90 1.71
N GLU A 95 -0.58 -2.97 1.57
CA GLU A 95 0.02 -2.60 0.28
C GLU A 95 0.55 -3.85 -0.43
N LEU A 96 1.35 -4.67 0.26
CA LEU A 96 1.93 -5.87 -0.33
C LEU A 96 0.88 -6.90 -0.75
N CYS A 97 -0.25 -6.97 -0.03
CA CYS A 97 -1.35 -7.89 -0.34
C CYS A 97 -2.22 -7.41 -1.51
N LEU A 98 -2.33 -6.08 -1.69
CA LEU A 98 -3.24 -5.48 -2.64
C LEU A 98 -2.85 -5.82 -4.08
N GLN A 99 -3.80 -6.38 -4.83
CA GLN A 99 -3.61 -6.79 -6.23
C GLN A 99 -2.40 -7.72 -6.43
N ASN A 100 -2.00 -8.46 -5.39
CA ASN A 100 -0.87 -9.36 -5.44
C ASN A 100 -1.35 -10.82 -5.52
N PRO A 101 -1.17 -11.51 -6.65
CA PRO A 101 -1.63 -12.89 -6.79
C PRO A 101 -0.90 -13.84 -5.85
N ALA A 102 0.33 -13.52 -5.42
CA ALA A 102 1.15 -14.41 -4.60
C ALA A 102 0.52 -14.74 -3.24
N ILE A 103 -0.42 -13.94 -2.73
CA ILE A 103 -1.11 -14.20 -1.45
C ILE A 103 -1.89 -15.53 -1.45
N PHE A 104 -2.34 -15.97 -2.63
CA PHE A 104 -3.09 -17.21 -2.78
C PHE A 104 -2.19 -18.44 -2.94
N ASP A 105 -0.90 -18.23 -3.24
CA ASP A 105 0.05 -19.30 -3.50
C ASP A 105 0.97 -19.54 -2.30
N ARG A 106 1.29 -18.49 -1.54
CA ARG A 106 2.22 -18.54 -0.40
C ARG A 106 1.99 -17.41 0.59
N ASN A 107 2.53 -17.58 1.80
CA ASN A 107 2.62 -16.49 2.76
C ASN A 107 3.63 -15.43 2.26
N ILE A 108 3.16 -14.20 2.11
CA ILE A 108 3.97 -13.04 1.72
C ILE A 108 4.34 -12.21 2.94
N LYS A 109 5.59 -11.74 3.01
CA LYS A 109 6.06 -10.93 4.14
C LYS A 109 6.87 -9.75 3.63
N ILE A 110 6.78 -8.65 4.35
CA ILE A 110 7.65 -7.49 4.12
C ILE A 110 9.11 -7.92 4.35
N SER A 111 10.02 -7.43 3.52
CA SER A 111 11.45 -7.74 3.67
C SER A 111 11.99 -7.19 5.00
N ARG A 112 13.03 -7.82 5.57
CA ARG A 112 13.66 -7.33 6.81
C ARG A 112 14.18 -5.89 6.67
N GLY A 113 14.70 -5.54 5.49
CA GLY A 113 15.17 -4.19 5.18
C GLY A 113 14.01 -3.18 5.20
N SER A 114 12.92 -3.51 4.53
CA SER A 114 11.70 -2.68 4.54
C SER A 114 11.12 -2.56 5.95
N ALA A 115 11.06 -3.64 6.72
CA ALA A 115 10.58 -3.61 8.10
C ALA A 115 11.45 -2.70 8.99
N CYS A 116 12.78 -2.77 8.86
CA CYS A 116 13.70 -1.88 9.56
C CYS A 116 13.47 -0.42 9.17
N GLN A 117 13.33 -0.15 7.86
CA GLN A 117 13.06 1.19 7.35
C GLN A 117 11.74 1.73 7.90
N ILE A 118 10.68 0.93 7.85
CA ILE A 118 9.37 1.27 8.41
C ILE A 118 9.53 1.57 9.91
N MET A 119 10.21 0.74 10.69
CA MET A 119 10.41 1.00 12.12
C MET A 119 11.10 2.35 12.40
N ILE A 120 12.09 2.72 11.57
CA ILE A 120 12.80 4.00 11.67
C ILE A 120 11.92 5.18 11.24
N GLU A 121 11.08 4.98 10.21
CA GLU A 121 10.22 6.01 9.62
C GLU A 121 8.86 6.16 10.31
N SER A 122 8.39 5.13 11.02
CA SER A 122 7.09 5.11 11.70
C SER A 122 6.96 6.16 12.80
N THR A 123 8.10 6.72 13.22
CA THR A 123 8.16 7.86 14.14
C THR A 123 8.12 9.21 13.42
N ARG A 124 8.00 9.24 12.08
CA ARG A 124 8.18 10.45 11.25
C ARG A 124 7.24 10.60 10.03
N GLU A 125 6.92 9.55 9.25
CA GLU A 125 6.25 9.74 7.95
C GLU A 125 5.18 8.66 7.63
N PHE A 126 3.90 9.05 7.60
CA PHE A 126 2.76 8.20 7.22
C PHE A 126 2.52 8.14 5.69
N GLN A 127 3.30 8.88 4.90
CA GLN A 127 3.00 9.17 3.49
C GLN A 127 3.26 8.00 2.52
N HIS A 128 4.18 7.10 2.85
CA HIS A 128 4.52 5.95 2.00
C HIS A 128 3.31 5.05 1.72
N VAL A 129 2.36 5.00 2.66
CA VAL A 129 1.08 4.32 2.51
C VAL A 129 0.26 4.88 1.35
N CYS A 130 0.09 6.20 1.28
CA CYS A 130 -0.79 6.81 0.29
C CYS A 130 -0.23 6.64 -1.13
N GLU A 131 1.09 6.69 -1.28
CA GLU A 131 1.75 6.47 -2.58
C GLU A 131 1.59 5.04 -3.09
N ALA A 132 1.63 4.05 -2.22
CA ALA A 132 1.42 2.65 -2.56
C ALA A 132 0.03 2.36 -3.13
N PHE A 133 -1.02 2.84 -2.45
CA PHE A 133 -2.40 2.60 -2.83
C PHE A 133 -2.82 3.44 -4.05
N ARG A 134 -2.20 4.60 -4.29
CA ARG A 134 -2.35 5.37 -5.55
C ARG A 134 -1.89 4.60 -6.78
N ARG A 135 -1.06 3.56 -6.64
CA ARG A 135 -0.60 2.69 -7.74
C ARG A 135 -1.59 1.58 -8.09
N THR A 136 -2.73 1.51 -7.40
CA THR A 136 -3.80 0.57 -7.74
C THR A 136 -4.27 0.76 -9.17
N THR A 137 -4.66 -0.33 -9.82
CA THR A 137 -5.10 -0.29 -11.21
C THR A 137 -6.55 0.19 -11.30
N PRO A 138 -6.89 1.12 -12.22
CA PRO A 138 -8.27 1.55 -12.45
C PRO A 138 -9.25 0.42 -12.83
N ALA A 139 -8.72 -0.74 -13.27
CA ALA A 139 -9.50 -1.94 -13.59
C ALA A 139 -10.06 -2.67 -12.36
N ASN A 140 -9.62 -2.31 -11.14
CA ASN A 140 -10.16 -2.89 -9.91
C ASN A 140 -11.58 -2.31 -9.64
N PRO A 141 -12.61 -3.15 -9.45
CA PRO A 141 -13.96 -2.68 -9.10
C PRO A 141 -13.99 -1.77 -7.86
N HIS A 142 -13.08 -2.01 -6.92
CA HIS A 142 -12.96 -1.25 -5.66
C HIS A 142 -11.98 -0.07 -5.73
N PHE A 143 -11.45 0.25 -6.92
CA PHE A 143 -10.45 1.30 -7.11
C PHE A 143 -10.89 2.66 -6.55
N LEU A 144 -12.14 3.06 -6.79
CA LEU A 144 -12.66 4.35 -6.34
C LEU A 144 -12.73 4.45 -4.82
N ASP A 145 -13.28 3.44 -4.16
CA ASP A 145 -13.46 3.43 -2.70
C ASP A 145 -12.14 3.34 -1.95
N ILE A 146 -11.17 2.61 -2.51
CA ILE A 146 -9.79 2.59 -2.01
C ILE A 146 -9.18 3.99 -2.10
N ASN A 147 -9.33 4.67 -3.23
CA ASN A 147 -8.82 6.04 -3.40
C ASN A 147 -9.51 7.04 -2.47
N ILE A 148 -10.82 6.92 -2.25
CA ILE A 148 -11.55 7.76 -1.30
C ILE A 148 -11.02 7.54 0.13
N SER A 149 -10.80 6.28 0.52
CA SER A 149 -10.25 5.94 1.83
C SER A 149 -8.83 6.50 2.02
N CYS A 150 -7.99 6.42 0.99
CA CYS A 150 -6.68 7.05 0.99
C CYS A 150 -6.76 8.58 1.08
N GLY A 151 -7.68 9.21 0.33
CA GLY A 151 -7.89 10.65 0.38
C GLY A 151 -8.33 11.15 1.76
N LYS A 152 -9.08 10.35 2.53
CA LYS A 152 -9.39 10.67 3.94
C LYS A 152 -8.13 10.68 4.81
N ILE A 153 -7.24 9.68 4.63
CA ILE A 153 -5.96 9.61 5.35
C ILE A 153 -5.08 10.81 5.00
N GLU A 154 -5.02 11.19 3.71
CA GLU A 154 -4.27 12.36 3.25
C GLU A 154 -4.78 13.65 3.88
N ARG A 155 -6.10 13.89 3.84
CA ARG A 155 -6.71 15.07 4.48
C ARG A 155 -6.46 15.12 5.98
N PHE A 156 -6.51 13.97 6.65
CA PHE A 156 -6.16 13.89 8.08
C PHE A 156 -4.72 14.36 8.30
N PHE A 157 -3.79 13.90 7.48
CA PHE A 157 -2.38 14.31 7.57
C PHE A 157 -2.19 15.80 7.30
N GLU A 158 -2.78 16.34 6.23
CA GLU A 158 -2.70 17.77 5.88
C GLU A 158 -3.25 18.66 7.00
N SER A 159 -4.34 18.25 7.64
CA SER A 159 -4.98 18.99 8.72
C SER A 159 -4.17 18.97 10.03
N ASN A 160 -3.58 17.82 10.38
CA ASN A 160 -2.87 17.65 11.65
C ASN A 160 -1.36 17.98 11.57
N PHE A 161 -0.75 17.89 10.38
CA PHE A 161 0.69 18.06 10.16
C PHE A 161 1.01 18.96 8.96
N PRO A 162 0.55 20.23 8.95
CA PRO A 162 0.61 21.11 7.77
C PRO A 162 2.03 21.46 7.32
N GLU A 163 2.98 21.61 8.26
CA GLU A 163 4.37 21.95 7.94
C GLU A 163 5.15 20.78 7.31
N GLU A 164 4.82 19.55 7.70
CA GLU A 164 5.38 18.34 7.09
C GLU A 164 4.76 18.08 5.72
N ALA A 165 3.46 18.31 5.56
CA ALA A 165 2.79 18.24 4.28
C ALA A 165 3.43 19.19 3.25
N LYS A 166 3.67 20.45 3.62
CA LYS A 166 4.38 21.43 2.76
C LYS A 166 5.78 20.95 2.37
N ARG A 167 6.56 20.45 3.34
CA ARG A 167 7.92 19.95 3.10
C ARG A 167 7.94 18.81 2.09
N ASN A 168 6.95 17.92 2.16
CA ASN A 168 6.87 16.76 1.28
C ASN A 168 6.42 17.12 -0.14
N THR A 169 5.50 18.08 -0.29
CA THR A 169 5.17 18.65 -1.61
C THR A 169 6.40 19.26 -2.29
N HIS A 170 7.17 20.06 -1.55
CA HIS A 170 8.42 20.64 -2.06
C HIS A 170 9.48 19.58 -2.42
N LYS A 171 9.64 18.53 -1.61
CA LYS A 171 10.52 17.40 -1.95
C LYS A 171 10.07 16.68 -3.23
N ALA A 172 8.77 16.46 -3.40
CA ALA A 172 8.22 15.81 -4.59
C ALA A 172 8.42 16.65 -5.86
N GLU A 173 8.24 17.97 -5.77
CA GLU A 173 8.52 18.91 -6.87
C GLU A 173 10.01 18.94 -7.22
N ALA A 174 10.90 19.00 -6.21
CA ALA A 174 12.34 18.96 -6.42
C ALA A 174 12.79 17.64 -7.10
N ARG A 175 12.22 16.50 -6.69
CA ARG A 175 12.49 15.19 -7.30
C ARG A 175 12.02 15.15 -8.76
N LYS A 176 10.83 15.67 -9.07
CA LYS A 176 10.34 15.79 -10.46
C LYS A 176 11.27 16.67 -11.30
N GLY A 177 11.70 17.81 -10.77
CA GLY A 177 12.65 18.70 -11.44
C GLY A 177 13.98 18.02 -11.75
N ALA A 178 14.53 17.27 -10.79
CA ALA A 178 15.75 16.49 -10.98
C ALA A 178 15.61 15.43 -12.08
N ILE A 179 14.49 14.70 -12.09
CA ILE A 179 14.20 13.70 -13.14
C ILE A 179 14.13 14.38 -14.52
N TYR A 180 13.45 15.52 -14.62
CA TYR A 180 13.32 16.25 -15.88
C TYR A 180 14.68 16.70 -16.41
N LEU A 181 15.56 17.18 -15.53
CA LEU A 181 16.93 17.57 -15.86
C LEU A 181 17.75 16.38 -16.38
N VAL A 182 17.64 15.21 -15.73
CA VAL A 182 18.33 13.98 -16.15
C VAL A 182 17.82 13.50 -17.51
N VAL A 183 16.51 13.51 -17.74
CA VAL A 183 15.93 13.13 -19.04
C VAL A 183 16.36 14.10 -20.14
N ALA A 184 16.33 15.41 -19.87
CA ALA A 184 16.75 16.43 -20.83
C ALA A 184 18.23 16.29 -21.20
N THR A 185 19.10 16.08 -20.21
CA THR A 185 20.55 15.90 -20.45
C THR A 185 20.85 14.62 -21.25
N LEU A 186 20.21 13.50 -20.92
CA LEU A 186 20.33 12.26 -21.71
C LEU A 186 19.82 12.44 -23.14
N GLY A 187 18.70 13.16 -23.33
CA GLY A 187 18.18 13.49 -24.66
C GLY A 187 19.16 14.31 -25.50
N VAL A 188 19.79 15.33 -24.91
CA VAL A 188 20.81 16.15 -25.59
C VAL A 188 22.03 15.31 -25.97
N ILE A 189 22.54 14.47 -25.06
CA ILE A 189 23.69 13.58 -25.34
C ILE A 189 23.36 12.65 -26.52
N THR A 190 22.16 12.08 -26.54
CA THR A 190 21.72 11.16 -27.61
C THR A 190 21.63 11.88 -28.96
N ALA A 191 21.10 13.11 -28.98
CA ALA A 191 21.01 13.92 -30.20
C ALA A 191 22.40 14.31 -30.74
N VAL A 192 23.34 14.66 -29.85
CA VAL A 192 24.73 14.96 -30.23
C VAL A 192 25.43 13.73 -30.80
N MET A 193 25.27 12.56 -30.17
CA MET A 193 25.87 11.32 -30.69
C MET A 193 25.28 10.89 -32.04
N ALA A 194 23.96 11.03 -32.23
CA ALA A 194 23.30 10.74 -33.50
C ALA A 194 23.75 11.72 -34.61
N GLY A 195 23.87 13.02 -34.29
CA GLY A 195 24.36 14.03 -35.23
C GLY A 195 25.83 13.83 -35.61
N ALA A 196 26.68 13.45 -34.66
CA ALA A 196 28.08 13.13 -34.91
C ALA A 196 28.23 11.86 -35.78
N SER A 197 27.39 10.85 -35.57
CA SER A 197 27.36 9.64 -36.39
C SER A 197 26.89 9.91 -37.83
N TRP A 198 25.95 10.85 -38.02
CA TRP A 198 25.47 11.25 -39.35
C TRP A 198 26.50 12.08 -40.14
N PHE A 199 27.41 12.76 -39.45
CA PHE A 199 28.48 13.56 -40.08
C PHE A 199 29.72 12.73 -40.46
N GLN A 200 29.83 11.50 -39.95
CA GLN A 200 30.96 10.59 -40.23
C GLN A 200 30.65 9.53 -41.30
N SER A 201 29.42 9.51 -41.85
CA SER A 201 29.01 8.67 -43.00
C SER A 201 28.91 9.50 -44.27
#